data_AF-A0A7S2CLW7-F1
#
_entry.id   AF-A0A7S2CLW7-F1
#
_cell.length_a   1.000
_cell.length_b   1.000
_cell.length_c   1.000
_cell.angle_alpha   90.00
_cell.angle_beta   90.00
_cell.angle_gamma   90.00
#
_symmetry.space_group_name_H-M   'P 1'
#
loop_
_entity.id
_entity.type
_entity.pdbx_description
1 polymer ?
#
loop_
_entity_poly.entity_id
_entity_poly.type
_entity_poly.pdbx_seq_one_letter_code
_entity_poly.pdbx_strand_id
1 'polypeptide(L)'
;DVPFLPGATDCVEQGIFSSLQPQNIRLVRAVVREASTELKGARYNLLFDPQTAGGLLVSIPKRAAKAYVKDLHDAGYTEAAVVGEVQKGTRGKGPECIKIIS
;
A
#
# COMPACT_ATOMS: atom_id res chain seq x y z
N ASP A 1 -3.24 -1.83 -8.48
CA ASP A 1 -3.30 -0.43 -8.06
C ASP A 1 -3.84 -0.26 -6.65
N VAL A 2 -3.26 0.66 -5.88
CA VAL A 2 -3.66 0.98 -4.50
C VAL A 2 -4.72 2.08 -4.52
N PRO A 3 -5.90 1.89 -3.89
CA PRO A 3 -6.92 2.93 -3.81
C PRO A 3 -6.48 4.03 -2.83
N PHE A 4 -6.69 5.28 -3.23
CA PHE A 4 -6.45 6.46 -2.40
C PHE A 4 -7.72 7.31 -2.35
N LEU A 5 -7.90 8.08 -1.27
CA LEU A 5 -9.02 9.01 -1.16
C LEU A 5 -8.96 10.05 -2.29
N PRO A 6 -10.11 10.46 -2.85
CA PRO A 6 -10.18 11.54 -3.82
C PRO A 6 -9.49 12.80 -3.29
N GLY A 7 -8.64 13.42 -4.11
CA GLY A 7 -7.88 14.64 -3.76
C GLY A 7 -6.65 14.42 -2.87
N ALA A 8 -6.39 13.20 -2.37
CA ALA A 8 -5.22 12.93 -1.53
C ALA A 8 -3.89 13.20 -2.25
N THR A 9 -3.82 12.88 -3.54
CA THR A 9 -2.64 13.18 -4.38
C THR A 9 -2.42 14.69 -4.51
N ASP A 10 -3.48 15.44 -4.75
CA ASP A 10 -3.43 16.88 -4.97
C ASP A 10 -2.95 17.61 -3.70
N CYS A 11 -3.40 17.17 -2.52
CA CYS A 11 -2.91 17.67 -1.24
C CYS A 11 -1.39 17.50 -1.13
N VAL A 12 -0.89 16.28 -1.41
CA VAL A 12 0.54 15.97 -1.34
C VAL A 12 1.35 16.76 -2.36
N GLU A 13 0.84 16.93 -3.57
CA GLU A 13 1.48 17.73 -4.62
C GLU A 13 1.58 19.22 -4.24
N GLN A 14 0.61 19.72 -3.46
CA GLN A 14 0.64 21.07 -2.88
C GLN A 14 1.50 21.17 -1.60
N GLY A 15 2.16 20.08 -1.20
CA GLY A 15 3.00 20.04 0.00
C GLY A 15 2.21 19.96 1.32
N ILE A 16 0.93 19.59 1.26
CA ILE A 16 0.07 19.40 2.42
C ILE A 16 0.18 17.94 2.86
N PHE A 17 0.69 17.72 4.07
CA PHE A 17 0.93 16.39 4.64
C PHE A 17 0.39 16.28 6.06
N SER A 18 0.05 15.06 6.47
CA SER A 18 -0.16 14.74 7.87
C SER A 18 1.14 14.88 8.67
N SER A 19 1.04 15.39 9.89
CA SER A 19 2.20 15.63 10.76
C SER A 19 3.04 14.38 11.07
N LEU A 20 2.43 13.19 11.09
CA LEU A 20 3.11 11.91 11.34
C LEU A 20 3.72 11.26 10.09
N GLN A 21 3.37 11.72 8.89
CA GLN A 21 3.80 11.11 7.64
C GLN A 21 5.35 11.06 7.48
N PRO A 22 6.13 12.13 7.81
CA PRO A 22 7.59 12.08 7.75
C PRO A 22 8.22 11.03 8.67
N GLN A 23 7.57 10.72 9.80
CA GLN A 23 8.06 9.76 10.79
C GLN A 23 7.86 8.32 10.29
N ASN A 24 6.72 8.06 9.65
CA ASN A 24 6.42 6.79 8.99
C ASN A 24 7.41 6.50 7.85
N ILE A 25 7.72 7.50 7.01
CA ILE A 25 8.73 7.37 5.93
C ILE A 25 10.09 6.96 6.51
N ARG A 26 10.51 7.59 7.62
CA ARG A 26 11.80 7.29 8.26
C ARG A 26 11.87 5.85 8.76
N LEU A 27 10.81 5.35 9.38
CA LEU A 27 10.74 3.95 9.85
C LEU A 27 10.80 2.97 8.67
N VAL A 28 10.11 3.29 7.57
CA VAL A 28 10.07 2.41 6.41
C VAL A 28 11.42 2.30 5.71
N ARG A 29 12.26 3.35 5.70
CA ARG A 29 13.64 3.24 5.17
C ARG A 29 14.48 2.17 5.87
N ALA A 30 14.13 1.78 7.10
CA ALA A 30 14.80 0.70 7.82
C ALA A 30 14.27 -0.70 7.43
N VAL A 31 13.07 -0.80 6.85
CA VAL A 31 12.36 -2.07 6.58
C VAL A 31 12.27 -2.36 5.07
N VAL A 32 12.05 -1.35 4.25
CA VAL A 32 12.00 -1.43 2.78
C VAL A 32 13.38 -1.15 2.22
N ARG A 33 14.09 -2.22 1.87
CA ARG A 33 15.46 -2.15 1.32
C ARG A 33 15.50 -1.73 -0.15
N GLU A 34 14.43 -2.00 -0.89
CA GLU A 34 14.23 -1.61 -2.28
C GLU A 34 12.79 -1.12 -2.43
N ALA A 35 12.60 0.20 -2.48
CA ALA A 35 11.33 0.74 -2.98
C ALA A 35 11.28 0.42 -4.48
N SER A 36 10.24 -0.29 -4.93
CA SER A 36 10.01 -0.51 -6.35
C SER A 36 10.00 0.86 -7.04
N THR A 37 10.83 1.02 -8.08
CA THR A 37 10.95 2.25 -8.87
C THR A 37 9.64 2.69 -9.52
N GLU A 38 8.62 1.84 -9.49
CA GLU A 38 7.29 1.99 -10.07
C GLU A 38 6.39 2.97 -9.26
N LEU A 39 6.60 3.12 -7.95
CA LEU A 39 5.85 4.06 -7.11
C LEU A 39 6.73 5.25 -6.74
N LYS A 40 6.46 6.41 -7.33
CA LYS A 40 7.17 7.67 -7.07
C LYS A 40 6.17 8.81 -6.82
N GLY A 41 6.67 9.93 -6.32
CA GLY A 41 5.89 11.16 -6.17
C GLY A 41 4.78 11.03 -5.12
N ALA A 42 3.65 11.68 -5.38
CA ALA A 42 2.58 11.83 -4.40
C ALA A 42 2.02 10.49 -3.90
N ARG A 43 1.77 9.53 -4.81
CA ARG A 43 1.23 8.21 -4.46
C ARG A 43 2.17 7.42 -3.56
N TYR A 44 3.49 7.50 -3.77
CA TYR A 44 4.46 6.87 -2.88
C TYR A 44 4.42 7.49 -1.49
N ASN A 45 4.38 8.82 -1.41
CA ASN A 45 4.28 9.55 -0.14
C ASN A 45 3.00 9.24 0.64
N LEU A 46 1.89 8.98 -0.06
CA LEU A 46 0.60 8.63 0.54
C LEU A 46 0.58 7.23 1.18
N LEU A 47 1.45 6.29 0.76
CA LEU A 47 1.56 4.99 1.42
C LEU A 47 2.03 5.09 2.88
N PHE A 48 2.56 6.24 3.27
CA PHE A 48 3.07 6.51 4.62
C PHE A 48 2.20 7.50 5.39
N ASP A 49 1.09 7.93 4.82
CA ASP A 49 0.13 8.78 5.52
C ASP A 49 -0.57 7.98 6.64
N PRO A 50 -0.68 8.52 7.86
CA PRO A 50 -1.37 7.84 8.94
C PRO A 50 -2.85 7.65 8.62
N GLN A 51 -3.33 6.41 8.64
CA GLN A 51 -4.74 6.11 8.45
C GLN A 51 -5.45 6.06 9.80
N THR A 52 -6.37 7.00 10.06
CA THR A 52 -7.30 6.92 11.20
C THR A 52 -8.51 6.12 10.75
N ALA A 53 -8.85 5.03 11.48
CA ALA A 53 -9.92 4.11 11.10
C ALA A 53 -9.80 3.57 9.66
N GLY A 54 -8.58 3.20 9.27
CA GLY A 54 -8.29 2.62 7.95
C GLY A 54 -9.00 1.27 7.71
N GLY A 55 -8.90 0.79 6.48
CA GLY A 55 -9.45 -0.50 6.07
C GLY A 55 -8.68 -1.70 6.62
N LEU A 56 -9.12 -2.90 6.21
CA LEU A 56 -8.46 -4.17 6.54
C LEU A 56 -7.43 -4.54 5.47
N LEU A 57 -6.25 -4.98 5.90
CA LEU A 57 -5.25 -5.61 5.05
C LEU A 57 -5.20 -7.12 5.36
N VAL A 58 -5.44 -7.95 4.34
CA VAL A 58 -5.48 -9.41 4.47
C VAL A 58 -4.57 -10.08 3.45
N SER A 59 -3.96 -11.20 3.84
CA SER A 59 -3.21 -12.08 2.93
C SER A 59 -4.02 -13.34 2.67
N ILE A 60 -4.18 -13.70 1.40
CA ILE A 60 -4.93 -14.87 0.94
C ILE A 60 -4.19 -15.60 -0.18
N PRO A 61 -4.46 -16.89 -0.44
CA PRO A 61 -3.86 -17.60 -1.55
C PRO A 61 -4.11 -16.90 -2.89
N LYS A 62 -3.06 -16.73 -3.70
CA LYS A 62 -3.11 -16.03 -5.00
C LYS A 62 -4.26 -16.45 -5.91
N ARG A 63 -4.58 -17.75 -5.94
CA ARG A 63 -5.68 -18.32 -6.74
C ARG A 63 -7.07 -17.82 -6.33
N ALA A 64 -7.25 -17.41 -5.08
CA ALA A 64 -8.51 -16.92 -4.54
C ALA A 64 -8.67 -15.40 -4.63
N ALA A 65 -7.58 -14.66 -4.89
CA ALA A 65 -7.56 -13.20 -4.76
C ALA A 65 -8.62 -12.48 -5.60
N LYS A 66 -8.78 -12.88 -6.87
CA LYS A 66 -9.77 -12.26 -7.77
C LYS A 66 -11.22 -12.55 -7.35
N ALA A 67 -11.50 -13.78 -6.94
CA ALA A 67 -12.83 -14.16 -6.47
C ALA A 67 -13.19 -13.43 -5.18
N TYR A 68 -12.25 -13.37 -4.23
CA TYR A 68 -12.43 -12.68 -2.96
C TYR A 68 -12.73 -11.18 -3.13
N VAL A 69 -12.00 -10.49 -4.01
CA VAL A 69 -12.29 -9.08 -4.32
C VAL A 69 -13.66 -8.93 -4.97
N LYS A 70 -14.04 -9.83 -5.89
CA LYS A 70 -15.37 -9.82 -6.49
C LYS A 70 -16.47 -9.98 -5.44
N ASP A 71 -16.33 -10.91 -4.50
CA ASP A 71 -17.32 -11.13 -3.45
C ASP A 71 -17.46 -9.89 -2.54
N LEU A 72 -16.36 -9.20 -2.25
CA LEU A 72 -16.37 -7.92 -1.53
C LEU A 72 -17.08 -6.82 -2.32
N HIS A 73 -16.84 -6.72 -3.63
CA HIS A 73 -17.54 -5.78 -4.50
C HIS A 73 -19.03 -6.06 -4.56
N ASP A 74 -19.44 -7.32 -4.70
CA ASP A 74 -20.85 -7.75 -4.69
C ASP A 74 -21.52 -7.43 -3.35
N ALA A 75 -20.76 -7.44 -2.24
CA ALA A 75 -21.22 -7.05 -0.91
C ALA A 75 -21.21 -5.53 -0.65
N GLY A 76 -20.81 -4.71 -1.64
CA GLY A 76 -20.83 -3.25 -1.57
C GLY A 76 -19.49 -2.58 -1.22
N TYR A 77 -18.41 -3.34 -0.98
CA TYR A 77 -17.08 -2.81 -0.70
C TYR A 77 -16.29 -2.56 -1.99
N THR A 78 -16.74 -1.63 -2.83
CA THR A 78 -16.22 -1.40 -4.20
C THR A 78 -14.75 -1.03 -4.28
N GLU A 79 -14.18 -0.48 -3.20
CA GLU A 79 -12.77 -0.08 -3.12
C GLU A 79 -11.82 -1.24 -2.74
N ALA A 80 -12.36 -2.45 -2.50
CA ALA A 80 -11.51 -3.61 -2.22
C ALA A 80 -10.58 -3.91 -3.41
N ALA A 81 -9.28 -4.03 -3.15
CA ALA A 81 -8.28 -4.18 -4.20
C ALA A 81 -7.17 -5.16 -3.81
N VAL A 82 -6.60 -5.85 -4.80
CA VAL A 82 -5.33 -6.55 -4.65
C VAL A 82 -4.22 -5.52 -4.76
N VAL A 83 -3.61 -5.16 -3.62
CA VAL A 83 -2.58 -4.11 -3.54
C VAL A 83 -1.15 -4.65 -3.64
N GLY A 84 -0.95 -5.97 -3.58
CA GLY A 84 0.38 -6.56 -3.64
C GLY A 84 0.42 -8.08 -3.56
N GLU A 85 1.64 -8.61 -3.61
CA GLU A 85 1.93 -10.04 -3.45
C GLU A 85 3.06 -10.21 -2.43
N VAL A 86 2.87 -11.13 -1.49
CA VAL A 86 3.94 -11.55 -0.57
C VAL A 86 4.93 -12.41 -1.35
N GLN A 87 6.18 -11.99 -1.37
CA GLN A 87 7.28 -12.70 -1.99
C GLN A 87 8.23 -13.24 -0.93
N LYS A 88 8.79 -14.42 -1.22
CA LYS A 88 9.84 -15.00 -0.39
C LYS A 88 11.04 -14.05 -0.37
N GLY A 89 11.53 -13.73 0.81
CA GLY A 89 12.74 -12.93 0.95
C GLY A 89 13.96 -13.64 0.37
N THR A 90 14.88 -12.87 -0.21
CA THR A 90 16.18 -13.40 -0.66
C THR A 90 17.17 -13.43 0.51
N ARG A 91 18.09 -14.41 0.53
CA ARG A 91 19.13 -14.50 1.57
C ARG A 91 19.86 -13.16 1.70
N GLY A 92 19.99 -12.67 2.94
CA GLY A 92 20.61 -11.38 3.25
C GLY A 92 19.67 -10.17 3.22
N LYS A 93 18.43 -10.29 2.73
CA LYS A 93 17.44 -9.20 2.63
C LYS A 93 16.23 -9.29 3.59
N GLY A 94 16.16 -10.31 4.45
CA GLY A 94 15.06 -10.53 5.41
C GLY A 94 14.09 -11.63 4.97
N PRO A 95 13.16 -12.10 5.83
CA PRO A 95 12.42 -13.34 5.61
C PRO A 95 11.37 -13.24 4.49
N GLU A 96 10.66 -12.11 4.34
CA GLU A 96 9.56 -11.93 3.38
C GLU A 96 9.44 -10.45 2.97
N CYS A 97 9.05 -10.17 1.73
CA CYS A 97 8.84 -8.81 1.22
C CYS A 97 7.47 -8.70 0.54
N ILE A 98 6.76 -7.59 0.71
CA ILE A 98 5.53 -7.30 -0.04
C ILE A 98 5.90 -6.52 -1.28
N LYS A 99 5.70 -7.13 -2.46
CA LYS A 99 5.73 -6.39 -3.72
C LYS A 99 4.38 -5.73 -3.90
N ILE A 100 4.32 -4.41 -3.78
CA ILE A 100 3.11 -3.64 -4.11
C ILE A 100 2.89 -3.74 -5.62
N ILE A 101 1.66 -4.07 -6.02
CA ILE A 101 1.25 -4.17 -7.43
C ILE A 101 0.45 -2.91 -7.74
N SER A 102 1.10 -1.93 -8.35
CA SER A 102 0.43 -0.77 -8.93
C SER A 102 -0.08 -1.15 -10.31
#